data_AF-A0A2P4YEA7-F1
#
_entry.id   AF-A0A2P4YEA7-F1
#
_cell.length_a   1.000
_cell.length_b   1.000
_cell.length_c   1.000
_cell.angle_alpha   90.00
_cell.angle_beta   90.00
_cell.angle_gamma   90.00
#
_symmetry.space_group_name_H-M   'P 1'
#
loop_
_entity.id
_entity.type
_entity.pdbx_description
1 polymer ?
#
loop_
_entity_poly.entity_id
_entity_poly.type
_entity_poly.pdbx_seq_one_letter_code
_entity_poly.pdbx_strand_id
1 'polypeptide(L)'
;MVAASNGFPRSTAYALVNRGRADNKRRGGARRSVTKVTPAIKHALETCLDDNCTYTLEAMKKMLIADGHRGRGRAKRGELATVVIVPSKGPNLQIQCAVNSTIGVILYRLQQGSIKMEENAEFVEEIYKAVKASPEFADNYKGKNVVIVFDNAPAHRQTEDRITEHDDMVLLRLTPYSPMCNPIDNCISVLKSHIKEHLARDREAISDRSNMVDEDGAPLTISVRQMRFLERAAKASIKHVTPTLVAHMELHARDAVTATETMDDMCYGE
;
A
#
# COMPACT_ATOMS: atom_id res chain seq x y z
N MET A 1 -38.90 -1.42 45.04
CA MET A 1 -39.42 -0.06 44.72
C MET A 1 -38.87 0.42 43.39
N VAL A 2 -39.79 0.66 42.45
CA VAL A 2 -39.74 1.34 41.13
C VAL A 2 -38.83 0.79 40.02
N ALA A 3 -37.60 0.32 40.29
CA ALA A 3 -36.67 -0.05 39.18
C ALA A 3 -36.97 -1.40 38.51
N ALA A 4 -37.30 -2.44 39.29
CA ALA A 4 -37.59 -3.78 38.75
C ALA A 4 -38.91 -3.84 37.96
N SER A 5 -39.85 -2.94 38.26
CA SER A 5 -41.17 -2.86 37.61
C SER A 5 -41.14 -2.20 36.23
N ASN A 6 -40.04 -1.55 35.84
CA ASN A 6 -39.94 -0.79 34.57
C ASN A 6 -39.00 -1.43 33.54
N GLY A 7 -38.52 -2.66 33.77
CA GLY A 7 -37.72 -3.41 32.78
C GLY A 7 -36.28 -2.94 32.55
N PHE A 8 -35.72 -2.09 33.42
CA PHE A 8 -34.33 -1.60 33.28
C PHE A 8 -33.39 -2.21 34.34
N PRO A 9 -32.13 -2.53 33.97
CA PRO A 9 -31.12 -2.96 34.93
C PRO A 9 -30.91 -1.92 36.03
N ARG A 10 -30.73 -2.39 37.27
CA ARG A 10 -30.54 -1.52 38.45
C ARG A 10 -29.34 -0.59 38.30
N SER A 11 -28.29 -1.03 37.62
CA SER A 11 -27.10 -0.21 37.29
C SER A 11 -27.44 0.99 36.41
N THR A 12 -28.33 0.82 35.43
CA THR A 12 -28.82 1.87 34.54
C THR A 12 -29.65 2.90 35.31
N ALA A 13 -30.51 2.45 36.22
CA ALA A 13 -31.30 3.33 37.08
C ALA A 13 -30.40 4.19 37.99
N TYR A 14 -29.40 3.59 38.64
CA TYR A 14 -28.44 4.35 39.45
C TYR A 14 -27.62 5.35 38.60
N ALA A 15 -27.22 4.96 37.39
CA ALA A 15 -26.46 5.82 36.50
C ALA A 15 -27.27 7.03 36.03
N LEU A 16 -28.58 6.87 35.79
CA LEU A 16 -29.49 7.95 35.41
C LEU A 16 -29.71 8.95 36.56
N VAL A 17 -29.95 8.45 37.78
CA VAL A 17 -30.12 9.28 38.98
C VAL A 17 -28.84 10.09 39.24
N ASN A 18 -27.66 9.46 39.20
CA ASN A 18 -26.39 10.16 39.38
C ASN A 18 -26.09 11.19 38.27
N ARG A 19 -26.59 10.98 37.05
CA ARG A 19 -26.38 11.91 35.93
C ARG A 19 -27.38 13.06 35.91
N GLY A 20 -28.54 12.90 36.55
CA GLY A 20 -29.61 13.91 36.62
C GLY A 20 -30.28 14.26 35.29
N ARG A 21 -30.09 13.44 34.24
CA ARG A 21 -30.70 13.63 32.91
C ARG A 21 -30.77 12.33 32.11
N ALA A 22 -31.78 12.21 31.25
CA ALA A 22 -31.99 11.05 30.38
C ALA A 22 -31.07 11.08 29.14
N ASP A 23 -30.77 12.27 28.60
CA ASP A 23 -30.06 12.38 27.33
C ASP A 23 -28.54 12.20 27.42
N ASN A 24 -28.00 11.45 26.46
CA ASN A 24 -26.56 11.33 26.26
C ASN A 24 -26.02 12.59 25.57
N LYS A 25 -25.06 13.26 26.22
CA LYS A 25 -24.29 14.35 25.57
C LYS A 25 -23.56 13.80 24.35
N ARG A 26 -23.57 14.55 23.24
CA ARG A 26 -22.71 14.28 22.07
C ARG A 26 -21.26 14.13 22.54
N ARG A 27 -20.62 13.00 22.19
CA ARG A 27 -19.21 12.73 22.47
C ARG A 27 -18.35 13.26 21.31
N GLY A 28 -17.29 14.00 21.64
CA GLY A 28 -16.18 14.29 20.73
C GLY A 28 -16.32 15.58 19.92
N GLY A 29 -15.55 16.59 20.30
CA GLY A 29 -15.23 17.76 19.49
C GLY A 29 -13.81 18.19 19.84
N ALA A 30 -13.05 18.70 18.87
CA ALA A 30 -11.67 19.13 19.07
C ALA A 30 -11.61 20.22 20.15
N ARG A 31 -11.15 19.86 21.35
CA ARG A 31 -10.96 20.80 22.47
C ARG A 31 -9.51 21.22 22.48
N ARG A 32 -9.25 22.53 22.47
CA ARG A 32 -7.90 23.11 22.57
C ARG A 32 -7.09 22.60 23.77
N SER A 33 -7.76 22.19 24.85
CA SER A 33 -7.14 21.59 26.04
C SER A 33 -6.70 20.12 25.87
N VAL A 34 -7.16 19.44 24.80
CA VAL A 34 -6.91 18.02 24.52
C VAL A 34 -6.14 17.83 23.20
N THR A 35 -6.15 18.83 22.30
CA THR A 35 -5.35 18.83 21.07
C THR A 35 -3.86 18.94 21.40
N LYS A 36 -3.15 17.81 21.35
CA LYS A 36 -1.74 17.69 21.72
C LYS A 36 -0.77 18.17 20.64
N VAL A 37 -1.16 18.07 19.37
CA VAL A 37 -0.39 18.55 18.20
C VAL A 37 -1.29 19.52 17.45
N THR A 38 -0.92 20.79 17.45
CA THR A 38 -1.63 21.82 16.68
C THR A 38 -1.12 21.79 15.23
N PRO A 39 -1.91 22.30 14.26
CA PRO A 39 -1.43 22.48 12.89
C PRO A 39 -0.11 23.26 12.81
N ALA A 40 0.10 24.23 13.70
CA ALA A 40 1.36 24.97 13.81
C ALA A 40 2.55 24.09 14.26
N ILE A 41 2.37 23.19 15.24
CA ILE A 41 3.42 22.24 15.67
C ILE A 41 3.75 21.28 14.53
N LYS A 42 2.72 20.81 13.83
CA LYS A 42 2.89 19.92 12.68
C LYS A 42 3.69 20.62 11.57
N HIS A 43 3.31 21.86 11.23
CA HIS A 43 4.03 22.66 10.24
C HIS A 43 5.47 22.92 10.69
N ALA A 44 5.73 23.24 11.96
CA ALA A 44 7.09 23.44 12.47
C ALA A 44 7.95 22.15 12.40
N LEU A 45 7.35 20.99 12.66
CA LEU A 45 8.02 19.70 12.48
C LEU A 45 8.29 19.40 11.01
N GLU A 46 7.34 19.68 10.14
CA GLU A 46 7.48 19.53 8.68
C GLU A 46 8.60 20.46 8.19
N THR A 47 8.58 21.74 8.52
CA THR A 47 9.66 22.70 8.23
C THR A 47 11.01 22.23 8.77
N CYS A 48 11.07 21.72 10.00
CA CYS A 48 12.31 21.23 10.59
C CYS A 48 12.88 19.99 9.86
N LEU A 49 12.00 19.07 9.42
CA LEU A 49 12.40 17.94 8.57
C LEU A 49 12.79 18.39 7.17
N ASP A 50 12.07 19.35 6.62
CA ASP A 50 12.30 19.94 5.31
C ASP A 50 13.64 20.70 5.31
N ASP A 51 14.01 21.34 6.42
CA ASP A 51 15.28 22.04 6.61
C ASP A 51 16.44 21.06 6.86
N ASN A 52 16.28 20.07 7.74
CA ASN A 52 17.32 19.07 8.02
C ASN A 52 16.76 17.75 8.59
N CYS A 53 16.70 16.72 7.74
CA CYS A 53 16.20 15.39 8.13
C CYS A 53 17.21 14.52 8.92
N THR A 54 18.42 15.01 9.19
CA THR A 54 19.38 14.32 10.09
C THR A 54 19.06 14.57 11.55
N TYR A 55 18.15 15.49 11.85
CA TYR A 55 17.69 15.70 13.21
C TYR A 55 17.07 14.43 13.75
N THR A 56 17.68 13.94 14.83
CA THR A 56 17.09 12.88 15.61
C THR A 56 15.76 13.37 16.20
N LEU A 57 14.86 12.44 16.52
CA LEU A 57 13.63 12.76 17.24
C LEU A 57 13.91 13.54 18.53
N GLU A 58 15.08 13.36 19.14
CA GLU A 58 15.51 14.10 20.31
C GLU A 58 15.91 15.55 19.98
N ALA A 59 16.62 15.79 18.88
CA ALA A 59 16.94 17.13 18.39
C ALA A 59 15.67 17.91 18.01
N MET A 60 14.78 17.30 17.24
CA MET A 60 13.50 17.92 16.86
C MET A 60 12.62 18.23 18.07
N LYS A 61 12.61 17.32 19.06
CA LYS A 61 11.91 17.54 20.32
C LYS A 61 12.51 18.71 21.11
N LYS A 62 13.83 18.91 21.11
CA LYS A 62 14.48 20.06 21.74
C LYS A 62 14.08 21.38 21.05
N MET A 63 14.00 21.39 19.72
CA MET A 63 13.57 22.55 18.94
C MET A 63 12.11 22.91 19.23
N LEU A 64 11.21 21.93 19.22
CA LEU A 64 9.81 22.16 19.59
C LEU A 64 9.64 22.67 21.03
N ILE A 65 10.45 22.17 21.98
CA ILE A 65 10.43 22.65 23.36
C ILE A 65 10.93 24.10 23.44
N ALA A 66 11.95 24.45 22.66
CA ALA A 66 12.48 25.82 22.58
C ALA A 66 11.42 26.79 22.01
N ASP A 67 10.61 26.35 21.04
CA ASP A 67 9.50 27.11 20.47
C ASP A 67 8.22 27.11 21.34
N GLY A 68 8.33 26.65 22.59
CA GLY A 68 7.23 26.68 23.57
C GLY A 68 6.20 25.57 23.42
N HIS A 69 6.50 24.53 22.63
CA HIS A 69 5.61 23.39 22.43
C HIS A 69 5.92 22.23 23.39
N ARG A 70 4.86 21.54 23.86
CA ARG A 70 5.01 20.44 24.84
C ARG A 70 5.62 19.19 24.18
N GLY A 71 6.89 18.91 24.45
CA GLY A 71 7.63 17.76 23.88
C GLY A 71 7.30 16.35 24.42
N ARG A 72 6.24 16.16 25.22
CA ARG A 72 5.83 14.83 25.73
C ARG A 72 4.31 14.68 25.78
N GLY A 73 3.81 13.57 25.23
CA GLY A 73 2.46 13.07 25.48
C GLY A 73 2.46 12.04 26.61
N ARG A 74 1.41 12.02 27.46
CA ARG A 74 1.18 10.96 28.44
C ARG A 74 0.02 10.07 27.96
N ALA A 75 0.18 8.75 28.11
CA ALA A 75 -0.90 7.77 28.03
C ALA A 75 -1.64 7.68 29.38
N LYS A 76 -2.83 7.08 29.40
CA LYS A 76 -3.52 6.81 30.68
C LYS A 76 -2.69 5.82 31.50
N ARG A 77 -2.83 5.90 32.82
CA ARG A 77 -2.14 4.97 33.74
C ARG A 77 -2.61 3.54 33.41
N GLY A 78 -1.67 2.68 33.02
CA GLY A 78 -1.94 1.30 32.56
C GLY A 78 -1.87 1.08 31.05
N GLU A 79 -1.69 2.12 30.24
CA GLU A 79 -1.55 2.02 28.77
C GLU A 79 -0.13 2.42 28.33
N LEU A 80 0.39 1.73 27.31
CA LEU A 80 1.66 2.11 26.67
C LEU A 80 1.49 3.40 25.86
N ALA A 81 2.49 4.27 25.91
CA ALA A 81 2.51 5.48 25.10
C ALA A 81 2.99 5.15 23.67
N THR A 82 2.04 5.00 22.75
CA THR A 82 2.34 4.74 21.33
C THR A 82 2.37 6.05 20.55
N VAL A 83 3.46 6.31 19.83
CA VAL A 83 3.55 7.40 18.85
C VAL A 83 2.94 6.89 17.55
N VAL A 84 1.75 7.38 17.21
CA VAL A 84 1.15 7.14 15.90
C VAL A 84 1.72 8.17 14.93
N ILE A 85 2.77 7.78 14.20
CA ILE A 85 3.28 8.57 13.09
C ILE A 85 2.25 8.45 11.96
N VAL A 86 1.67 9.57 11.56
CA VAL A 86 0.80 9.59 10.37
C VAL A 86 1.69 9.21 9.18
N PRO A 87 1.29 8.26 8.31
CA PRO A 87 2.11 7.92 7.14
C PRO A 87 2.46 9.20 6.39
N SER A 88 3.76 9.45 6.20
CA SER A 88 4.20 10.59 5.38
C SER A 88 3.59 10.40 4.00
N LYS A 89 2.75 11.35 3.57
CA LYS A 89 2.17 11.37 2.22
C LYS A 89 3.26 11.77 1.22
N GLY A 90 4.22 10.88 1.01
CA GLY A 90 5.13 10.97 -0.13
C GLY A 90 4.39 10.64 -1.43
N PRO A 91 4.90 11.10 -2.58
CA PRO A 91 4.41 10.62 -3.86
C PRO A 91 4.59 9.09 -3.95
N ASN A 92 3.56 8.41 -4.45
CA ASN A 92 3.57 6.96 -4.59
C ASN A 92 4.09 6.56 -5.97
N LEU A 93 4.99 5.58 -6.02
CA LEU A 93 5.30 4.83 -7.23
C LEU A 93 4.27 3.69 -7.38
N GLN A 94 3.55 3.68 -8.50
CA GLN A 94 2.70 2.57 -8.87
C GLN A 94 3.46 1.63 -9.82
N ILE A 95 3.29 0.34 -9.60
CA ILE A 95 3.89 -0.72 -10.41
C ILE A 95 2.75 -1.55 -11.00
N GLN A 96 2.61 -1.54 -12.31
CA GLN A 96 1.79 -2.51 -13.04
C GLN A 96 2.69 -3.65 -13.49
N CYS A 97 2.24 -4.88 -13.35
CA CYS A 97 3.03 -6.05 -13.69
C CYS A 97 2.13 -7.17 -14.20
N ALA A 98 2.62 -7.94 -15.17
CA ALA A 98 2.05 -9.20 -15.59
C ALA A 98 3.12 -10.29 -15.48
N VAL A 99 2.73 -11.43 -14.92
CA VAL A 99 3.64 -12.55 -14.65
C VAL A 99 3.07 -13.86 -15.19
N ASN A 100 3.96 -14.79 -15.51
CA ASN A 100 3.62 -16.15 -15.90
C ASN A 100 4.75 -17.11 -15.48
N SER A 101 4.42 -18.33 -15.07
CA SER A 101 5.39 -19.34 -14.61
C SER A 101 6.45 -19.76 -15.64
N THR A 102 6.21 -19.59 -16.93
CA THR A 102 7.16 -19.95 -18.00
C THR A 102 8.23 -18.88 -18.19
N ILE A 103 7.85 -17.60 -18.15
CA ILE A 103 8.71 -16.45 -18.51
C ILE A 103 9.17 -15.67 -17.26
N GLY A 104 8.41 -15.71 -16.17
CA GLY A 104 8.55 -14.81 -15.04
C GLY A 104 7.77 -13.53 -15.29
N VAL A 105 8.43 -12.37 -15.28
CA VAL A 105 7.80 -11.09 -15.61
C VAL A 105 7.70 -10.95 -17.13
N ILE A 106 6.47 -10.90 -17.65
CA ILE A 106 6.22 -10.66 -19.08
C ILE A 106 6.41 -9.17 -19.39
N LEU A 107 5.73 -8.33 -18.61
CA LEU A 107 5.72 -6.89 -18.79
C LEU A 107 5.51 -6.23 -17.44
N TYR A 108 6.20 -5.10 -17.22
CA TYR A 108 5.94 -4.24 -16.09
C TYR A 108 6.08 -2.78 -16.50
N ARG A 109 5.32 -1.91 -15.83
CA ARG A 109 5.39 -0.45 -15.98
C ARG A 109 5.53 0.19 -14.61
N LEU A 110 6.35 1.23 -14.57
CA LEU A 110 6.51 2.09 -13.40
C LEU A 110 5.86 3.42 -13.72
N GLN A 111 4.91 3.84 -12.89
CA GLN A 111 4.17 5.08 -13.08
C GLN A 111 4.18 5.92 -11.82
N GLN A 112 4.45 7.22 -11.99
CA GLN A 112 4.33 8.20 -10.92
C GLN A 112 2.88 8.68 -10.84
N GLY A 113 2.27 8.62 -9.66
CA GLY A 113 0.87 9.03 -9.48
C GLY A 113 -0.12 7.91 -9.77
N SER A 114 -1.36 8.28 -10.12
CA SER A 114 -2.45 7.32 -10.30
C SER A 114 -2.53 6.81 -11.74
N ILE A 115 -2.65 5.51 -11.91
CA ILE A 115 -2.99 4.85 -13.17
C ILE A 115 -4.42 5.24 -13.59
N LYS A 116 -4.58 5.70 -14.82
CA LYS A 116 -5.89 5.93 -15.45
C LYS A 116 -6.41 4.65 -16.10
N MET A 117 -7.72 4.60 -16.32
CA MET A 117 -8.37 3.43 -16.90
C MET A 117 -7.93 3.16 -18.35
N GLU A 118 -7.69 4.21 -19.14
CA GLU A 118 -7.21 4.10 -20.52
C GLU A 118 -5.81 3.48 -20.58
N GLU A 119 -4.93 3.90 -19.68
CA GLU A 119 -3.55 3.37 -19.55
C GLU A 119 -3.55 1.88 -19.17
N ASN A 120 -4.55 1.42 -18.41
CA ASN A 120 -4.72 0.01 -18.07
C ASN A 120 -5.15 -0.83 -19.28
N ALA A 121 -6.04 -0.34 -20.14
CA ALA A 121 -6.43 -1.05 -21.36
C ALA A 121 -5.26 -1.18 -22.34
N GLU A 122 -4.48 -0.12 -22.51
CA GLU A 122 -3.23 -0.15 -23.30
C GLU A 122 -2.22 -1.14 -22.72
N PHE A 123 -2.10 -1.22 -21.39
CA PHE A 123 -1.22 -2.18 -20.74
C PHE A 123 -1.62 -3.63 -21.05
N VAL A 124 -2.93 -3.94 -21.07
CA VAL A 124 -3.43 -5.28 -21.39
C VAL A 124 -3.15 -5.66 -22.85
N GLU A 125 -3.33 -4.73 -23.78
CA GLU A 125 -2.98 -4.93 -25.18
C GLU A 125 -1.47 -5.20 -25.35
N GLU A 126 -0.61 -4.50 -24.61
CA GLU A 126 0.83 -4.76 -24.61
C GLU A 126 1.20 -6.11 -24.02
N ILE A 127 0.53 -6.54 -22.94
CA ILE A 127 0.71 -7.88 -22.39
C ILE A 127 0.38 -8.93 -23.44
N TYR A 128 -0.76 -8.80 -24.11
CA TYR A 128 -1.20 -9.73 -25.14
C TYR A 128 -0.17 -9.83 -26.29
N LYS A 129 0.31 -8.69 -26.79
CA LYS A 129 1.36 -8.65 -27.83
C LYS A 129 2.67 -9.26 -27.35
N ALA A 130 3.10 -8.97 -26.12
CA ALA A 130 4.32 -9.53 -25.54
C ALA A 130 4.23 -11.05 -25.40
N VAL A 131 3.08 -11.57 -24.98
CA VAL A 131 2.83 -13.03 -24.92
C VAL A 131 2.87 -13.65 -26.30
N LYS A 132 2.18 -13.08 -27.31
CA LYS A 132 2.19 -13.62 -28.67
C LYS A 132 3.55 -13.54 -29.37
N ALA A 133 4.38 -12.57 -29.00
CA ALA A 133 5.73 -12.42 -29.53
C ALA A 133 6.77 -13.30 -28.82
N SER A 134 6.44 -13.89 -27.67
CA SER A 134 7.35 -14.75 -26.91
C SER A 134 7.59 -16.08 -27.65
N PRO A 135 8.86 -16.51 -27.81
CA PRO A 135 9.19 -17.83 -28.35
C PRO A 135 8.57 -18.96 -27.55
N GLU A 136 8.53 -18.85 -26.22
CA GLU A 136 7.96 -19.85 -25.32
C GLU A 136 6.48 -20.09 -25.60
N PHE A 137 5.74 -19.02 -25.94
CA PHE A 137 4.33 -19.12 -26.35
C PHE A 137 4.19 -19.75 -27.74
N ALA A 138 5.01 -19.31 -28.70
CA ALA A 138 4.98 -19.83 -30.06
C ALA A 138 5.28 -21.33 -30.13
N ASP A 139 6.21 -21.82 -29.31
CA ASP A 139 6.67 -23.20 -29.31
C ASP A 139 5.72 -24.14 -28.54
N ASN A 140 5.17 -23.70 -27.40
CA ASN A 140 4.44 -24.58 -26.50
C ASN A 140 2.91 -24.35 -26.47
N TYR A 141 2.44 -23.19 -26.92
CA TYR A 141 1.04 -22.75 -26.73
C TYR A 141 0.38 -22.30 -28.04
N LYS A 142 0.93 -22.69 -29.20
CA LYS A 142 0.34 -22.37 -30.51
C LYS A 142 -1.12 -22.83 -30.61
N GLY A 143 -2.00 -21.89 -30.95
CA GLY A 143 -3.44 -22.14 -31.09
C GLY A 143 -4.21 -22.27 -29.76
N LYS A 144 -3.58 -21.95 -28.62
CA LYS A 144 -4.26 -21.83 -27.33
C LYS A 144 -4.66 -20.39 -27.05
N ASN A 145 -5.70 -20.24 -26.25
CA ASN A 145 -6.18 -18.94 -25.80
C ASN A 145 -5.22 -18.36 -24.74
N VAL A 146 -4.97 -17.06 -24.82
CA VAL A 146 -4.27 -16.28 -23.80
C VAL A 146 -5.29 -15.87 -22.74
N VAL A 147 -5.09 -16.34 -21.51
CA VAL A 147 -5.96 -15.99 -20.38
C VAL A 147 -5.27 -14.93 -19.52
N ILE A 148 -5.90 -13.76 -19.38
CA ILE A 148 -5.40 -12.67 -18.54
C ILE A 148 -6.29 -12.57 -17.31
N VAL A 149 -5.70 -12.69 -16.13
CA VAL A 149 -6.41 -12.69 -14.85
C VAL A 149 -6.20 -11.35 -14.14
N PHE A 150 -7.29 -10.71 -13.72
CA PHE A 150 -7.28 -9.49 -12.91
C PHE A 150 -7.81 -9.73 -11.50
N ASP A 151 -7.28 -9.00 -10.54
CA ASP A 151 -7.94 -8.83 -9.25
C ASP A 151 -9.15 -7.90 -9.39
N ASN A 152 -9.95 -7.80 -8.34
CA ASN A 152 -11.12 -6.93 -8.34
C ASN A 152 -10.81 -5.48 -7.91
N ALA A 153 -9.61 -4.97 -8.19
CA ALA A 153 -9.26 -3.59 -7.85
C ALA A 153 -10.10 -2.57 -8.64
N PRO A 154 -10.43 -1.40 -8.06
CA PRO A 154 -11.17 -0.35 -8.76
C PRO A 154 -10.49 0.13 -10.05
N ALA A 155 -9.17 0.06 -10.12
CA ALA A 155 -8.39 0.44 -11.31
C ALA A 155 -8.69 -0.45 -12.52
N HIS A 156 -9.19 -1.67 -12.30
CA HIS A 156 -9.56 -2.58 -13.37
C HIS A 156 -11.03 -2.47 -13.76
N ARG A 157 -11.83 -1.65 -13.08
CA ARG A 157 -13.25 -1.50 -13.41
C ARG A 157 -13.41 -1.00 -14.85
N GLN A 158 -14.26 -1.67 -15.64
CA GLN A 158 -14.48 -1.36 -17.06
C GLN A 158 -13.27 -1.59 -17.98
N THR A 159 -12.26 -2.36 -17.54
CA THR A 159 -11.14 -2.67 -18.45
C THR A 159 -11.64 -3.56 -19.59
N GLU A 160 -12.53 -4.50 -19.28
CA GLU A 160 -13.17 -5.39 -20.26
C GLU A 160 -13.91 -4.62 -21.36
N ASP A 161 -14.59 -3.51 -21.01
CA ASP A 161 -15.36 -2.69 -21.97
C ASP A 161 -14.46 -1.85 -22.90
N ARG A 162 -13.16 -1.76 -22.62
CA ARG A 162 -12.21 -0.84 -23.27
C ARG A 162 -11.05 -1.54 -23.97
N ILE A 163 -10.90 -2.85 -23.74
CA ILE A 163 -9.84 -3.65 -24.37
C ILE A 163 -10.26 -4.01 -25.80
N THR A 164 -9.28 -4.06 -26.70
CA THR A 164 -9.45 -4.64 -28.04
C THR A 164 -9.81 -6.12 -27.94
N GLU A 165 -10.94 -6.53 -28.49
CA GLU A 165 -11.29 -7.95 -28.54
C GLU A 165 -10.33 -8.72 -29.47
N HIS A 166 -9.84 -9.86 -28.99
CA HIS A 166 -9.07 -10.82 -29.77
C HIS A 166 -9.73 -12.20 -29.62
N ASP A 167 -9.91 -12.94 -30.72
CA ASP A 167 -10.64 -14.22 -30.75
C ASP A 167 -10.08 -15.28 -29.79
N ASP A 168 -8.77 -15.20 -29.51
CA ASP A 168 -8.03 -16.12 -28.67
C ASP A 168 -7.53 -15.45 -27.37
N MET A 169 -8.21 -14.40 -26.91
CA MET A 169 -7.96 -13.77 -25.61
C MET A 169 -9.17 -13.94 -24.69
N VAL A 170 -8.93 -14.35 -23.44
CA VAL A 170 -9.94 -14.51 -22.40
C VAL A 170 -9.54 -13.67 -21.19
N LEU A 171 -10.44 -12.83 -20.73
CA LEU A 171 -10.25 -12.03 -19.52
C LEU A 171 -10.99 -12.70 -18.36
N LEU A 172 -10.29 -12.99 -17.27
CA LEU A 172 -10.87 -13.52 -16.04
C LEU A 172 -10.71 -12.50 -14.91
N ARG A 173 -11.75 -12.37 -14.10
CA ARG A 173 -11.76 -11.51 -12.92
C ARG A 173 -11.96 -12.35 -11.68
N LEU A 174 -11.06 -12.19 -10.72
CA LEU A 174 -11.18 -12.85 -9.43
C LEU A 174 -12.29 -12.21 -8.59
N THR A 175 -12.88 -13.01 -7.70
CA THR A 175 -13.87 -12.53 -6.75
C THR A 175 -13.25 -11.51 -5.78
N PRO A 176 -14.04 -10.55 -5.25
CA PRO A 176 -13.54 -9.61 -4.26
C PRO A 176 -12.95 -10.33 -3.03
N TYR A 177 -11.87 -9.78 -2.47
CA TYR A 177 -11.19 -10.29 -1.27
C TYR A 177 -10.53 -11.67 -1.42
N SER A 178 -10.11 -12.03 -2.64
CA SER A 178 -9.47 -13.32 -2.93
C SER A 178 -7.98 -13.22 -3.33
N PRO A 179 -7.10 -12.53 -2.56
CA PRO A 179 -5.70 -12.37 -2.93
C PRO A 179 -4.92 -13.70 -2.91
N MET A 180 -5.34 -14.68 -2.11
CA MET A 180 -4.75 -16.03 -2.09
C MET A 180 -4.92 -16.77 -3.43
N CYS A 181 -5.96 -16.44 -4.19
CA CYS A 181 -6.20 -17.02 -5.51
C CYS A 181 -5.45 -16.26 -6.62
N ASN A 182 -4.67 -15.24 -6.26
CA ASN A 182 -3.94 -14.40 -7.20
C ASN A 182 -2.42 -14.58 -7.04
N PRO A 183 -1.75 -15.35 -7.93
CA PRO A 183 -0.31 -15.61 -7.82
C PRO A 183 0.55 -14.33 -7.77
N ILE A 184 0.09 -13.26 -8.42
CA ILE A 184 0.88 -12.02 -8.52
C ILE A 184 0.96 -11.27 -7.19
N ASP A 185 -0.01 -11.43 -6.28
CA ASP A 185 -0.01 -10.72 -5.00
C ASP A 185 1.17 -11.15 -4.11
N ASN A 186 1.49 -12.44 -4.14
CA ASN A 186 2.66 -12.96 -3.44
C ASN A 186 3.97 -12.57 -4.15
N CYS A 187 3.99 -12.59 -5.49
CA CYS A 187 5.13 -12.08 -6.26
C CYS A 187 5.42 -10.60 -5.95
N ILE A 188 4.39 -9.76 -5.85
CA ILE A 188 4.51 -8.34 -5.48
C ILE A 188 5.02 -8.21 -4.04
N SER A 189 4.64 -9.11 -3.14
CA SER A 189 5.15 -9.11 -1.76
C SER A 189 6.65 -9.40 -1.69
N VAL A 190 7.14 -10.37 -2.47
CA VAL A 190 8.57 -10.63 -2.64
C VAL A 190 9.29 -9.43 -3.26
N LEU A 191 8.73 -8.86 -4.33
CA LEU A 191 9.28 -7.66 -4.98
C LEU A 191 9.41 -6.49 -3.98
N LYS A 192 8.37 -6.23 -3.19
CA LYS A 192 8.39 -5.19 -2.14
C LYS A 192 9.48 -5.43 -1.11
N SER A 193 9.75 -6.69 -0.74
CA SER A 193 10.83 -7.05 0.18
C SER A 193 12.20 -6.63 -0.38
N HIS A 194 12.48 -7.01 -1.63
CA HIS A 194 13.75 -6.64 -2.29
C HIS A 194 13.89 -5.14 -2.54
N ILE A 195 12.79 -4.44 -2.86
CA ILE A 195 12.82 -2.97 -2.95
C ILE A 195 13.22 -2.36 -1.61
N LYS A 196 12.62 -2.80 -0.51
CA LYS A 196 12.98 -2.31 0.84
C LYS A 196 14.44 -2.61 1.18
N GLU A 197 14.93 -3.79 0.81
CA GLU A 197 16.31 -4.20 1.00
C GLU A 197 17.29 -3.32 0.21
N HIS A 198 16.96 -3.01 -1.05
CA HIS A 198 17.74 -2.11 -1.89
C HIS A 198 17.79 -0.69 -1.31
N LEU A 199 16.64 -0.16 -0.91
CA LEU A 199 16.54 1.17 -0.28
C LEU A 199 17.27 1.23 1.06
N ALA A 200 17.30 0.13 1.82
CA ALA A 200 18.03 0.06 3.07
C ALA A 200 19.56 0.16 2.86
N ARG A 201 20.08 -0.42 1.78
CA ARG A 201 21.50 -0.29 1.39
C ARG A 201 21.85 1.13 0.96
N ASP A 202 20.95 1.77 0.22
CA ASP A 202 21.13 3.12 -0.29
C ASP A 202 20.84 4.23 0.73
N ARG A 203 20.62 3.87 2.01
CA ARG A 203 20.15 4.81 3.04
C ARG A 203 21.01 6.06 3.17
N GLU A 204 22.33 5.93 3.09
CA GLU A 204 23.25 7.07 3.16
C GLU A 204 23.07 7.99 1.95
N ALA A 205 23.05 7.43 0.75
CA ALA A 205 22.84 8.17 -0.50
C ALA A 205 21.45 8.84 -0.57
N ILE A 206 20.42 8.18 -0.04
CA ILE A 206 19.05 8.73 0.05
C ILE A 206 19.01 9.92 1.02
N SER A 207 19.84 9.89 2.07
CA SER A 207 19.90 10.93 3.09
C SER A 207 20.73 12.14 2.65
N ASP A 208 21.64 11.97 1.69
CA ASP A 208 22.47 13.03 1.12
C ASP A 208 21.66 14.01 0.25
N ARG A 209 21.75 15.31 0.55
CA ARG A 209 21.06 16.41 -0.17
C ARG A 209 21.84 17.07 -1.28
N SER A 210 23.14 16.84 -1.36
CA SER A 210 23.97 17.26 -2.48
C SER A 210 23.92 16.29 -3.66
N ASN A 211 23.41 15.07 -3.46
CA ASN A 211 23.34 14.07 -4.52
C ASN A 211 22.14 14.29 -5.46
N MET A 212 22.47 14.33 -6.76
CA MET A 212 21.59 14.52 -7.92
C MET A 212 21.19 15.97 -8.21
N VAL A 213 21.54 16.40 -9.42
CA VAL A 213 21.17 17.69 -10.00
C VAL A 213 20.25 17.48 -11.22
N ASP A 214 19.52 18.51 -11.60
CA ASP A 214 18.81 18.60 -12.88
C ASP A 214 19.78 18.92 -14.04
N GLU A 215 19.22 19.14 -15.23
CA GLU A 215 19.98 19.44 -16.45
C GLU A 215 20.74 20.77 -16.36
N ASP A 216 20.26 21.70 -15.53
CA ASP A 216 20.87 23.02 -15.29
C ASP A 216 21.89 23.00 -14.14
N GLY A 217 22.13 21.84 -13.52
CA GLY A 217 23.05 21.66 -12.40
C GLY A 217 22.48 22.08 -11.05
N ALA A 218 21.18 22.38 -10.95
CA ALA A 218 20.53 22.71 -9.70
C ALA A 218 20.12 21.44 -8.93
N PRO A 219 20.20 21.43 -7.58
CA PRO A 219 19.78 20.28 -6.78
C PRO A 219 18.30 19.92 -7.01
N LEU A 220 18.03 18.64 -7.23
CA LEU A 220 16.64 18.16 -7.39
C LEU A 220 15.83 18.35 -6.11
N THR A 221 14.52 18.51 -6.26
CA THR A 221 13.59 18.47 -5.12
C THR A 221 13.63 17.11 -4.42
N ILE A 222 13.37 17.11 -3.11
CA ILE A 222 13.39 15.89 -2.29
C ILE A 222 12.45 14.82 -2.85
N SER A 223 11.25 15.23 -3.31
CA SER A 223 10.26 14.32 -3.90
C SER A 223 10.77 13.64 -5.17
N VAL A 224 11.33 14.41 -6.11
CA VAL A 224 11.89 13.88 -7.37
C VAL A 224 13.06 12.94 -7.08
N ARG A 225 13.93 13.30 -6.13
CA ARG A 225 15.05 12.44 -5.74
C ARG A 225 14.59 11.13 -5.12
N GLN A 226 13.67 11.18 -4.16
CA GLN A 226 13.10 9.98 -3.54
C GLN A 226 12.44 9.07 -4.58
N MET A 227 11.73 9.65 -5.54
CA MET A 227 11.14 8.90 -6.65
C MET A 227 12.22 8.22 -7.52
N ARG A 228 13.32 8.90 -7.85
CA ARG A 228 14.44 8.31 -8.60
C ARG A 228 15.06 7.11 -7.88
N PHE A 229 15.27 7.21 -6.56
CA PHE A 229 15.75 6.07 -5.77
C PHE A 229 14.75 4.91 -5.76
N LEU A 230 13.45 5.22 -5.63
CA LEU A 230 12.39 4.21 -5.62
C LEU A 230 12.27 3.50 -6.98
N GLU A 231 12.33 4.24 -8.09
CA GLU A 231 12.36 3.69 -9.45
C GLU A 231 13.60 2.83 -9.68
N ARG A 232 14.78 3.30 -9.24
CA ARG A 232 16.02 2.52 -9.34
C ARG A 232 15.92 1.21 -8.57
N ALA A 233 15.42 1.27 -7.33
CA ALA A 233 15.21 0.10 -6.51
C ALA A 233 14.20 -0.86 -7.15
N ALA A 234 13.10 -0.37 -7.69
CA ALA A 234 12.10 -1.18 -8.40
C ALA A 234 12.69 -1.88 -9.63
N LYS A 235 13.38 -1.13 -10.51
CA LYS A 235 14.06 -1.67 -11.69
C LYS A 235 15.13 -2.71 -11.33
N ALA A 236 15.90 -2.46 -10.28
CA ALA A 236 16.91 -3.41 -9.81
C ALA A 236 16.30 -4.66 -9.18
N SER A 237 15.10 -4.55 -8.61
CA SER A 237 14.44 -5.64 -7.87
C SER A 237 13.55 -6.52 -8.75
N ILE A 238 13.11 -6.05 -9.91
CA ILE A 238 12.18 -6.79 -10.78
C ILE A 238 12.69 -8.18 -11.18
N LYS A 239 14.02 -8.32 -11.31
CA LYS A 239 14.71 -9.58 -11.61
C LYS A 239 14.47 -10.70 -10.59
N HIS A 240 14.00 -10.37 -9.39
CA HIS A 240 13.71 -11.36 -8.35
C HIS A 240 12.33 -12.03 -8.54
N VAL A 241 11.50 -11.50 -9.43
CA VAL A 241 10.26 -12.16 -9.85
C VAL A 241 10.59 -13.16 -10.96
N THR A 242 11.17 -14.30 -10.55
CA THR A 242 11.66 -15.33 -11.47
C THR A 242 10.54 -16.29 -11.91
N PRO A 243 10.71 -17.02 -13.03
CA PRO A 243 9.76 -18.06 -13.45
C PRO A 243 9.45 -19.07 -12.34
N THR A 244 10.49 -19.53 -11.62
CA THR A 244 10.35 -20.48 -10.50
C THR A 244 9.52 -19.89 -9.35
N LEU A 245 9.73 -18.62 -9.00
CA LEU A 245 8.91 -17.96 -7.99
C LEU A 245 7.45 -17.93 -8.43
N VAL A 246 7.17 -17.50 -9.66
CA VAL A 246 5.81 -17.41 -10.19
C VAL A 246 5.15 -18.79 -10.22
N ALA A 247 5.87 -19.84 -10.64
CA ALA A 247 5.38 -21.21 -10.63
C ALA A 247 4.99 -21.68 -9.21
N HIS A 248 5.79 -21.38 -8.19
CA HIS A 248 5.43 -21.70 -6.81
C HIS A 248 4.16 -20.94 -6.38
N MET A 249 4.06 -19.65 -6.73
CA MET A 249 2.88 -18.85 -6.38
C MET A 249 1.61 -19.30 -7.12
N GLU A 250 1.73 -19.77 -8.36
CA GLU A 250 0.64 -20.40 -9.11
C GLU A 250 0.17 -21.70 -8.46
N LEU A 251 1.09 -22.54 -7.95
CA LEU A 251 0.74 -23.74 -7.19
C LEU A 251 -0.01 -23.40 -5.90
N HIS A 252 0.45 -22.40 -5.15
CA HIS A 252 -0.26 -21.93 -3.95
C HIS A 252 -1.67 -21.42 -4.28
N ALA A 253 -1.82 -20.64 -5.34
CA ALA A 253 -3.12 -20.15 -5.77
C ALA A 253 -4.05 -21.29 -6.20
N ARG A 254 -3.54 -22.30 -6.91
CA ARG A 254 -4.29 -23.52 -7.27
C ARG A 254 -4.78 -24.24 -6.01
N ASP A 255 -3.92 -24.41 -5.03
CA ASP A 255 -4.26 -25.12 -3.79
C ASP A 255 -5.34 -24.34 -3.00
N ALA A 256 -5.27 -23.00 -2.99
CA ALA A 256 -6.29 -22.14 -2.41
C ALA A 256 -7.64 -22.23 -3.17
N VAL A 257 -7.61 -22.27 -4.50
CA VAL A 257 -8.82 -22.49 -5.33
C VAL A 257 -9.42 -23.87 -5.03
N THR A 258 -8.59 -24.91 -4.93
CA THR A 258 -9.03 -26.27 -4.60
C THR A 258 -9.67 -26.32 -3.21
N ALA A 259 -9.05 -25.69 -2.20
CA ALA A 259 -9.61 -25.58 -0.86
C ALA A 259 -10.97 -24.86 -0.85
N THR A 260 -11.13 -23.84 -1.71
CA THR A 260 -12.42 -23.15 -1.87
C THR A 260 -13.50 -24.09 -2.41
N GLU A 261 -13.17 -24.93 -3.39
CA GLU A 261 -14.09 -25.92 -3.97
C GLU A 261 -14.50 -26.99 -2.95
N THR A 262 -13.58 -27.39 -2.06
CA THR A 262 -13.83 -28.37 -0.99
C THR A 262 -14.44 -27.78 0.28
N MET A 263 -14.60 -26.44 0.34
CA MET A 263 -15.03 -25.68 1.53
C MET A 263 -14.07 -25.83 2.74
N ASP A 264 -12.79 -26.01 2.48
CA ASP A 264 -11.75 -26.04 3.50
C ASP A 264 -11.29 -24.61 3.87
N ASP A 265 -10.81 -24.45 5.11
CA ASP A 265 -10.26 -23.17 5.58
C ASP A 265 -8.97 -22.81 4.82
N MET A 266 -8.91 -21.57 4.31
CA MET A 266 -7.73 -21.05 3.61
C MET A 266 -6.88 -20.18 4.53
N CYS A 267 -5.58 -20.49 4.62
CA CYS A 267 -4.60 -19.64 5.29
C CYS A 267 -4.07 -18.56 4.33
N TYR A 268 -3.98 -17.31 4.81
CA TYR A 268 -3.32 -16.22 4.08
C TYR A 268 -1.93 -15.94 4.68
N GLY A 269 -0.88 -16.08 3.86
CA GLY A 269 0.48 -15.66 4.22
C GLY A 269 1.33 -16.71 4.95
N GLU A 270 1.19 -17.99 4.63
CA GLU A 270 2.16 -19.03 5.00
C GLU A 270 3.37 -19.06 4.05
#